data_AF-A0A8B3E8J3-F1
#
_entry.id   AF-A0A8B3E8J3-F1
#
_cell.length_a   1.000
_cell.length_b   1.000
_cell.length_c   1.000
_cell.angle_alpha   90.00
_cell.angle_beta   90.00
_cell.angle_gamma   90.00
#
_symmetry.space_group_name_H-M   'P 1'
#
loop_
_entity.id
_entity.type
_entity.pdbx_description
1 polymer ?
#
loop_
_entity_poly.entity_id
_entity_poly.type
_entity_poly.pdbx_seq_one_letter_code
_entity_poly.pdbx_strand_id
1 'polypeptide(L)'
;MWEWRTDGDEYEIRNNEVIFDRRVKGVRGLCMSKDFIITLQRDRRKDDTDESTVGRDASKCPHTVFLYDYDGNLVKIVDLGIPVMRIASEEQSNTLYAIGVNPDFVLVKYEL
;
A
#
# COMPACT_ATOMS: atom_id res chain seq x y z
N MET A 1 3.27 -27.24 0.39
CA MET A 1 1.90 -26.78 0.69
C MET A 1 1.94 -25.27 0.49
N TRP A 2 1.55 -24.79 -0.70
CA TRP A 2 1.75 -23.41 -1.15
C TRP A 2 0.56 -22.48 -0.84
N GLU A 3 -0.57 -23.05 -0.44
CA GLU A 3 -1.75 -22.30 -0.02
C GLU A 3 -1.66 -22.01 1.48
N TRP A 4 -1.26 -20.79 1.81
CA TRP A 4 -1.52 -20.22 3.13
C TRP A 4 -2.98 -19.79 3.16
N ARG A 5 -3.80 -20.50 3.95
CA ARG A 5 -5.13 -20.02 4.30
C ARG A 5 -4.97 -19.00 5.42
N THR A 6 -5.37 -17.77 5.17
CA THR A 6 -5.46 -16.74 6.20
C THR A 6 -6.68 -17.04 7.09
N ASP A 7 -6.52 -16.97 8.41
CA ASP A 7 -7.60 -17.17 9.40
C ASP A 7 -8.57 -15.97 9.48
N GLY A 8 -8.69 -15.16 8.41
CA GLY A 8 -9.36 -13.86 8.45
C GLY A 8 -10.38 -13.63 7.33
N ASP A 9 -11.29 -12.69 7.59
CA ASP A 9 -12.46 -12.28 6.78
C ASP A 9 -12.17 -11.72 5.36
N GLU A 10 -10.96 -11.94 4.81
CA GLU A 10 -10.56 -11.33 3.54
C GLU A 10 -11.18 -12.02 2.32
N TYR A 11 -11.63 -13.27 2.46
CA TYR A 11 -12.39 -13.98 1.44
C TYR A 11 -13.26 -15.10 2.02
N GLU A 12 -14.38 -15.39 1.35
CA GLU A 12 -15.26 -16.54 1.61
C GLU A 12 -15.14 -17.54 0.46
N ILE A 13 -15.17 -18.85 0.76
CA ILE A 13 -15.32 -19.89 -0.27
C ILE A 13 -16.79 -20.29 -0.33
N ARG A 14 -17.47 -19.97 -1.43
CA ARG A 14 -18.88 -20.34 -1.66
C ARG A 14 -19.03 -20.99 -3.01
N ASN A 15 -19.70 -22.15 -3.08
CA ASN A 15 -19.89 -22.92 -4.32
C ASN A 15 -18.58 -23.23 -5.09
N ASN A 16 -17.49 -23.51 -4.37
CA ASN A 16 -16.16 -23.75 -4.96
C ASN A 16 -15.56 -22.52 -5.68
N GLU A 17 -16.07 -21.32 -5.40
CA GLU A 17 -15.53 -20.04 -5.85
C GLU A 17 -14.95 -19.25 -4.67
N VAL A 18 -13.89 -18.48 -4.93
CA VAL A 18 -13.29 -17.56 -3.95
C VAL A 18 -13.95 -16.19 -4.10
N ILE A 19 -14.65 -15.74 -3.06
CA ILE A 19 -15.33 -14.44 -2.99
C ILE A 19 -14.50 -13.53 -2.09
N PHE A 20 -13.79 -12.56 -2.67
CA PHE A 20 -13.00 -11.58 -1.92
C PHE A 20 -13.88 -10.48 -1.31
N ASP A 21 -13.49 -9.98 -0.14
CA ASP A 21 -14.04 -8.73 0.39
C ASP A 21 -13.66 -7.57 -0.54
N ARG A 22 -14.67 -7.01 -1.21
CA ARG A 22 -14.49 -5.91 -2.17
C ARG A 22 -14.22 -4.56 -1.51
N ARG A 23 -14.46 -4.44 -0.20
CA ARG A 23 -14.11 -3.24 0.58
C ARG A 23 -12.60 -3.07 0.69
N VAL A 24 -11.89 -4.18 0.57
CA VAL A 24 -10.45 -4.30 0.72
C VAL A 24 -9.79 -4.32 -0.65
N LYS A 25 -8.86 -3.41 -0.90
CA LYS A 25 -7.94 -3.50 -2.05
C LYS A 25 -6.52 -3.81 -1.59
N GLY A 26 -5.79 -4.47 -2.48
CA GLY A 26 -4.39 -4.84 -2.26
C GLY A 26 -3.42 -3.68 -2.44
N VAL A 27 -2.16 -4.01 -2.71
CA VAL A 27 -1.09 -3.04 -2.96
C VAL A 27 -1.44 -2.13 -4.14
N ARG A 28 -1.35 -0.81 -3.94
CA ARG A 28 -1.64 0.20 -4.96
C ARG A 28 -0.43 0.58 -5.80
N GLY A 29 0.76 0.48 -5.22
CA GLY A 29 2.02 0.79 -5.90
C GLY A 29 3.17 0.04 -5.26
N LEU A 30 4.20 -0.25 -6.06
CA LEU A 30 5.40 -0.94 -5.62
C LEU A 30 6.62 -0.31 -6.28
N CYS A 31 7.68 -0.10 -5.52
CA CYS A 31 9.01 0.22 -6.02
C CYS A 31 10.08 -0.43 -5.12
N MET A 32 11.33 -0.35 -5.54
CA MET A 32 12.48 -0.90 -4.82
C MET A 32 13.50 0.22 -4.60
N SER A 33 14.11 0.24 -3.42
CA SER A 33 15.21 1.13 -3.03
C SER A 33 16.46 0.31 -2.73
N LYS A 34 17.53 0.96 -2.28
CA LYS A 34 18.76 0.25 -1.89
C LYS A 34 18.52 -0.89 -0.89
N ASP A 35 17.76 -0.63 0.17
CA ASP A 35 17.60 -1.59 1.27
C ASP A 35 16.18 -2.17 1.37
N PHE A 36 15.21 -1.67 0.59
CA PHE A 36 13.79 -2.03 0.77
C PHE A 36 13.01 -2.34 -0.50
N ILE A 37 12.10 -3.31 -0.40
CA ILE A 37 10.89 -3.40 -1.23
C ILE A 37 9.82 -2.52 -0.58
N ILE A 38 9.25 -1.59 -1.33
CA ILE A 38 8.35 -0.55 -0.81
C ILE A 38 6.98 -0.74 -1.44
N THR A 39 5.95 -0.97 -0.62
CA THR A 39 4.57 -1.03 -1.08
C THR A 39 3.75 0.14 -0.58
N LEU A 40 3.03 0.81 -1.48
CA LEU A 40 1.99 1.77 -1.16
C LEU A 40 0.69 1.00 -0.92
N GLN A 41 0.24 0.95 0.33
CA GLN A 41 -0.96 0.21 0.73
C GLN A 41 -1.58 0.85 1.98
N ARG A 42 -2.85 0.55 2.25
CA ARG A 42 -3.59 1.13 3.39
C ARG A 42 -3.29 0.36 4.68
N ASP A 43 -2.83 1.07 5.72
CA ASP A 43 -2.75 0.51 7.08
C ASP A 43 -4.17 0.41 7.68
N ARG A 44 -4.81 -0.74 7.47
CA ARG A 44 -6.21 -0.98 7.90
C ARG A 44 -6.42 -0.98 9.41
N ARG A 45 -5.35 -1.02 10.21
CA ARG A 45 -5.45 -0.84 11.67
C ARG A 45 -5.74 0.61 12.05
N LYS A 46 -5.44 1.56 11.16
CA LYS A 46 -5.59 3.00 11.38
C LYS A 46 -6.59 3.66 10.43
N ASP A 47 -6.83 3.05 9.27
CA ASP A 47 -7.68 3.58 8.21
C ASP A 47 -8.65 2.49 7.71
N ASP A 48 -9.91 2.61 8.12
CA ASP A 48 -11.01 1.66 7.86
C ASP A 48 -11.81 2.02 6.59
N THR A 49 -11.27 2.86 5.71
CA THR A 49 -11.93 3.29 4.48
C THR A 49 -12.41 2.10 3.64
N ASP A 50 -13.71 2.05 3.33
CA ASP A 50 -14.29 1.13 2.36
C ASP A 50 -13.88 1.51 0.93
N GLU A 51 -12.89 0.80 0.39
CA GLU A 51 -12.29 1.10 -0.91
C GLU A 51 -13.18 0.73 -2.10
N SER A 52 -14.34 0.11 -1.86
CA SER A 52 -15.37 -0.09 -2.88
C SER A 52 -16.16 1.19 -3.18
N THR A 53 -16.16 2.15 -2.25
CA THR A 53 -16.96 3.38 -2.33
C THR A 53 -16.18 4.59 -2.84
N VAL A 54 -14.84 4.56 -2.76
CA VAL A 54 -13.98 5.73 -3.03
C VAL A 54 -13.81 6.10 -4.50
N GLY A 55 -14.08 5.18 -5.43
CA GLY A 55 -13.95 5.43 -6.87
C GLY A 55 -12.57 5.97 -7.29
N ARG A 56 -12.55 7.15 -7.92
CA ARG A 56 -11.33 7.86 -8.38
C ARG A 56 -10.98 9.07 -7.51
N ASP A 57 -11.49 9.13 -6.27
CA ASP A 57 -11.16 10.21 -5.35
C ASP A 57 -9.70 10.12 -4.90
N ALA A 58 -8.89 11.08 -5.35
CA ALA A 58 -7.47 11.12 -5.04
C ALA A 58 -7.21 11.46 -3.56
N SER A 59 -8.13 12.15 -2.88
CA SER A 59 -8.01 12.44 -1.45
C SER A 59 -8.15 11.19 -0.57
N LYS A 60 -8.72 10.11 -1.12
CA LYS A 60 -8.92 8.82 -0.44
C LYS A 60 -7.84 7.80 -0.77
N CYS A 61 -6.76 8.21 -1.44
CA CYS A 61 -5.62 7.33 -1.66
C CYS A 61 -4.98 6.89 -0.34
N PRO A 62 -4.34 5.71 -0.28
CA PRO A 62 -3.50 5.34 0.85
C PRO A 62 -2.41 6.40 1.04
N HIS A 63 -2.04 6.61 2.29
CA HIS A 63 -1.00 7.56 2.71
C HIS A 63 0.15 6.85 3.44
N THR A 64 0.14 5.52 3.46
CA THR A 64 1.13 4.69 4.17
C THR A 64 1.95 3.84 3.20
N VAL A 65 3.23 3.68 3.50
CA VAL A 65 4.11 2.73 2.83
C VAL A 65 4.62 1.67 3.79
N PHE A 66 4.73 0.43 3.31
CA PHE A 66 5.27 -0.69 4.05
C PHE A 66 6.62 -1.03 3.45
N LEU A 67 7.64 -1.07 4.30
CA LEU A 67 9.02 -1.34 3.92
C LEU A 67 9.34 -2.77 4.32
N TYR A 68 9.67 -3.57 3.31
CA TYR A 68 10.14 -4.93 3.50
C TYR A 68 11.62 -5.00 3.17
N ASP A 69 12.37 -5.83 3.89
CA ASP A 69 13.68 -6.22 3.42
C ASP A 69 13.57 -7.14 2.19
N TYR A 70 14.70 -7.44 1.55
CA TYR A 70 14.72 -8.31 0.36
C TYR A 70 14.49 -9.80 0.68
N ASP A 71 14.46 -10.19 1.95
CA ASP A 71 14.03 -11.51 2.40
C ASP A 71 12.50 -11.58 2.59
N GLY A 72 11.80 -10.45 2.42
CA GLY A 72 10.35 -10.33 2.50
C GLY A 72 9.81 -10.04 3.90
N ASN A 73 10.66 -9.73 4.88
CA ASN A 73 10.22 -9.38 6.23
C ASN A 73 9.79 -7.92 6.29
N LEU A 74 8.65 -7.66 6.93
CA LEU A 74 8.19 -6.29 7.18
C LEU A 74 9.10 -5.61 8.22
N VAL A 75 9.86 -4.60 7.79
CA VAL A 75 10.79 -3.84 8.61
C VAL A 75 10.10 -2.65 9.27
N LYS A 76 9.30 -1.90 8.52
CA LYS A 76 8.69 -0.64 9.00
C LYS A 76 7.43 -0.28 8.23
N ILE A 77 6.49 0.40 8.89
CA ILE A 77 5.35 1.06 8.27
C ILE A 77 5.53 2.56 8.47
N VAL A 78 5.46 3.33 7.39
CA VAL A 78 5.66 4.79 7.41
C VAL A 78 4.40 5.47 6.90
N ASP A 79 3.88 6.41 7.70
CA ASP A 79 2.84 7.34 7.27
C ASP A 79 3.50 8.54 6.59
N LEU A 80 3.14 8.79 5.34
CA LEU A 80 3.64 9.88 4.52
C LEU A 80 2.89 11.20 4.79
N GLY A 81 1.82 11.18 5.57
CA GLY A 81 1.06 12.34 6.03
C GLY A 81 0.11 12.95 5.01
N ILE A 82 0.15 12.51 3.74
CA ILE A 82 -0.75 12.95 2.67
C ILE A 82 -1.18 11.75 1.80
N PRO A 83 -2.36 11.79 1.15
CA PRO A 83 -2.76 10.76 0.20
C PRO A 83 -1.76 10.68 -0.97
N VAL A 84 -1.31 9.46 -1.30
CA VAL A 84 -0.30 9.23 -2.34
C VAL A 84 -0.88 8.42 -3.49
N MET A 85 -0.68 8.90 -4.72
CA MET A 85 -1.13 8.21 -5.93
C MET A 85 -0.08 7.28 -6.52
N ARG A 86 1.18 7.70 -6.51
CA ARG A 86 2.32 6.97 -7.08
C ARG A 86 3.55 7.15 -6.24
N ILE A 87 4.37 6.11 -6.21
CA ILE A 87 5.68 6.09 -5.58
C ILE A 87 6.74 5.64 -6.59
N ALA A 88 7.95 6.14 -6.43
CA ALA A 88 9.14 5.74 -7.17
C ALA A 88 10.36 5.87 -6.25
N SER A 89 11.37 5.04 -6.46
CA SER A 89 12.63 5.10 -5.72
C SER A 89 13.78 4.73 -6.66
N GLU A 90 15.01 4.92 -6.20
CA GLU A 90 16.24 4.55 -6.91
C GLU A 90 16.97 3.45 -6.15
N GLU A 91 17.73 2.63 -6.87
CA GLU A 91 18.43 1.47 -6.29
C GLU A 91 19.62 1.86 -5.41
N GLN A 92 20.15 3.08 -5.54
CA GLN A 92 21.39 3.50 -4.87
C GLN A 92 21.15 4.19 -3.52
N SER A 93 19.92 4.58 -3.20
CA SER A 93 19.56 5.21 -1.92
C SER A 93 18.22 4.71 -1.39
N ASN A 94 17.83 5.15 -0.18
CA ASN A 94 16.47 4.94 0.36
C ASN A 94 15.59 6.18 0.19
N THR A 95 15.89 6.98 -0.84
CA THR A 95 15.03 8.10 -1.22
C THR A 95 13.74 7.57 -1.83
N LEU A 96 12.59 8.02 -1.32
CA LEU A 96 11.28 7.78 -1.91
C LEU A 96 10.75 9.08 -2.51
N TYR A 97 10.38 9.03 -3.79
CA TYR A 97 9.62 10.07 -4.47
C TYR A 97 8.15 9.66 -4.55
N ALA A 98 7.25 10.60 -4.29
CA ALA A 98 5.82 10.36 -4.32
C ALA A 98 5.05 11.48 -5.02
N ILE A 99 3.99 11.13 -5.72
CA ILE A 99 2.96 12.08 -6.16
C ILE A 99 1.86 12.08 -5.11
N GLY A 100 1.87 13.12 -4.28
CA GLY A 100 0.89 13.35 -3.21
C GLY A 100 -0.26 14.25 -3.65
N VAL A 101 -1.32 14.26 -2.87
CA VAL A 101 -2.52 15.10 -3.08
C VAL A 101 -2.60 16.15 -1.96
N ASN A 102 -2.42 17.42 -2.30
CA ASN A 102 -2.52 18.55 -1.38
C ASN A 102 -2.76 19.88 -2.12
N PRO A 103 -3.95 20.49 -1.96
CA PRO A 103 -5.14 20.34 -2.83
C PRO A 103 -4.91 19.99 -4.32
N ASP A 104 -3.74 20.31 -4.89
CA ASP A 104 -3.30 19.85 -6.21
C ASP A 104 -2.27 18.70 -6.08
N PHE A 105 -1.77 18.18 -7.20
CA PHE A 105 -0.72 17.17 -7.17
C PHE A 105 0.64 17.77 -6.86
N VAL A 106 1.34 17.18 -5.88
CA VAL A 106 2.67 17.61 -5.45
C VAL A 106 3.69 16.47 -5.58
N LEU A 107 4.91 16.80 -6.01
CA LEU A 107 6.04 15.89 -5.93
C LEU A 107 6.69 16.04 -4.55
N VAL A 108 6.75 14.96 -3.79
CA VAL A 108 7.35 14.93 -2.46
C VAL A 108 8.51 13.95 -2.43
N LYS A 109 9.55 14.31 -1.68
CA LYS A 109 10.72 13.49 -1.41
C LYS A 109 10.73 13.10 0.07
N TYR A 110 10.94 11.81 0.36
CA TYR A 110 11.12 11.27 1.69
C TYR A 110 12.46 10.52 1.78
N GLU A 111 13.07 10.54 2.96
CA GLU A 111 14.19 9.67 3.32
C GLU A 111 13.64 8.60 4.28
N LEU A 112 13.75 7.33 3.93
CA LEU A 112 13.07 6.21 4.61
C LEU A 112 13.89 5.55 5.73
#